data_AF-A0A2N0LU90-F1
#
_entry.id   AF-A0A2N0LU90-F1
#
_cell.length_a   1.000
_cell.length_b   1.000
_cell.length_c   1.000
_cell.angle_alpha   90.00
_cell.angle_beta   90.00
_cell.angle_gamma   90.00
#
_symmetry.space_group_name_H-M   'P 1'
#
loop_
_entity.id
_entity.type
_entity.pdbx_description
1 polymer ?
#
loop_
_entity_poly.entity_id
_entity_poly.type
_entity_poly.pdbx_seq_one_letter_code
_entity_poly.pdbx_strand_id
1 'polypeptide(L)'
;MATFIVLAAMKGRFVSDHGNTYDNFQMLGYMEADDPSGAVTAFFDQAPYPIRWEDVEYMWAERLSGLGPDKHYGDYERVYVESLRRRYERDAEA
;
A
#
# COMPACT_ATOMS: atom_id res chain seq x y z
N MET A 1 7.64 16.31 -5.72
CA MET A 1 7.78 14.84 -5.72
C MET A 1 8.78 14.37 -4.68
N ALA A 2 8.40 13.35 -3.92
CA ALA A 2 9.23 12.62 -2.98
C ALA A 2 9.20 11.13 -3.31
N THR A 3 10.21 10.39 -2.89
CA THR A 3 10.23 8.94 -3.00
C THR A 3 9.42 8.32 -1.86
N PHE A 4 8.59 7.34 -2.17
CA PHE A 4 7.81 6.57 -1.21
C PHE A 4 8.13 5.08 -1.35
N ILE A 5 8.14 4.35 -0.24
CA ILE A 5 8.06 2.88 -0.22
C ILE A 5 6.59 2.48 -0.19
N VAL A 6 6.16 1.66 -1.15
CA VAL A 6 4.81 1.14 -1.25
C VAL A 6 4.75 -0.22 -0.55
N LEU A 7 3.78 -0.36 0.33
CA LEU A 7 3.57 -1.52 1.20
C LEU A 7 2.15 -2.04 1.02
N ALA A 8 1.97 -3.34 1.21
CA ALA A 8 0.68 -4.02 1.13
C ALA A 8 0.47 -4.90 2.35
N ALA A 9 -0.72 -4.81 2.95
CA ALA A 9 -1.22 -5.77 3.91
C ALA A 9 -1.91 -6.88 3.14
N MET A 10 -1.40 -8.09 3.28
CA MET A 10 -1.92 -9.29 2.65
C MET A 10 -3.01 -9.90 3.51
N LYS A 11 -4.02 -10.51 2.88
CA LYS A 11 -5.05 -11.25 3.59
C LYS A 11 -4.44 -12.45 4.31
N GLY A 12 -5.00 -12.75 5.48
CA GLY A 12 -4.49 -13.78 6.38
C GLY A 12 -3.69 -13.21 7.54
N ARG A 13 -3.48 -14.02 8.57
CA ARG A 13 -2.75 -13.63 9.79
C ARG A 13 -1.60 -14.59 10.00
N PHE A 14 -0.44 -14.05 10.32
CA PHE A 14 0.62 -14.88 10.88
C PHE A 14 0.41 -15.02 12.38
N VAL A 15 0.59 -16.24 12.88
CA VAL A 15 0.54 -16.53 14.32
C VAL A 15 1.94 -16.98 14.71
N SER A 16 2.57 -16.31 15.67
CA SER A 16 3.83 -16.82 16.21
C SER A 16 3.61 -18.10 17.02
N ASP A 17 4.71 -18.81 17.27
CA ASP A 17 4.72 -19.98 18.16
C ASP A 17 4.21 -19.68 19.59
N HIS A 18 4.20 -18.40 19.99
CA HIS A 18 3.67 -17.93 21.27
C HIS A 18 2.21 -17.43 21.20
N GLY A 19 1.54 -17.55 20.04
CA GLY A 19 0.14 -17.18 19.85
C GLY A 19 -0.12 -15.71 19.53
N ASN A 20 0.91 -14.89 19.34
CA ASN A 20 0.74 -13.49 18.94
C ASN A 20 0.39 -13.43 17.44
N THR A 21 -0.60 -12.61 17.08
CA THR A 21 -0.95 -12.36 15.68
C THR A 21 -0.14 -11.21 15.12
N TYR A 22 0.37 -11.37 13.91
CA TYR A 22 1.08 -10.34 13.16
C TYR A 22 0.37 -10.05 11.86
N ASP A 23 0.39 -8.78 11.48
CA ASP A 23 -0.05 -8.37 10.15
C ASP A 23 0.93 -8.93 9.11
N ASN A 24 0.38 -9.59 8.10
CA ASN A 24 1.14 -10.07 6.97
C ASN A 24 1.34 -8.89 6.02
N PHE A 25 2.48 -8.21 6.09
CA PHE A 25 2.77 -7.11 5.17
C PHE A 25 3.93 -7.45 4.23
N GLN A 26 3.86 -6.91 3.01
CA GLN A 26 4.87 -7.06 1.98
C GLN A 26 5.27 -5.69 1.44
N MET A 27 6.58 -5.45 1.32
CA MET A 27 7.12 -4.34 0.53
C MET A 27 6.95 -4.65 -0.96
N LEU A 28 6.32 -3.74 -1.68
CA LEU A 28 6.09 -3.90 -3.12
C LEU A 28 7.12 -3.15 -3.97
N GLY A 29 7.54 -1.96 -3.56
CA GLY A 29 8.52 -1.21 -4.32
C GLY A 29 8.63 0.24 -3.92
N TYR A 30 9.22 1.03 -4.81
CA TYR A 30 9.38 2.47 -4.63
C TYR A 30 8.62 3.22 -5.72
N MET A 31 8.01 4.34 -5.36
CA MET A 31 7.34 5.24 -6.31
C MET A 31 7.67 6.69 -6.00
N GLU A 32 7.80 7.51 -7.03
CA GLU A 32 7.81 8.96 -6.88
C GLU A 32 6.41 9.51 -7.06
N ALA A 33 5.97 10.32 -6.09
CA ALA A 33 4.67 10.98 -6.13
C ALA A 33 4.71 12.28 -5.33
N ASP A 34 3.62 13.05 -5.35
CA ASP A 34 3.47 14.24 -4.52
C ASP A 34 2.93 13.92 -3.11
N ASP A 35 2.15 12.85 -2.98
CA ASP A 35 1.58 12.37 -1.71
C ASP A 35 1.50 10.82 -1.64
N PRO A 36 1.29 10.22 -0.44
CA PRO A 36 1.22 8.77 -0.27
C PRO A 36 0.14 8.08 -1.11
N SER A 37 -1.04 8.68 -1.24
CA SER A 37 -2.17 8.09 -1.98
C SER A 37 -1.88 8.08 -3.49
N GLY A 38 -1.26 9.15 -3.98
CA GLY A 38 -0.72 9.23 -5.33
C GLY A 38 0.33 8.15 -5.60
N ALA A 39 1.21 7.85 -4.63
CA ALA A 39 2.20 6.78 -4.77
C ALA A 39 1.56 5.39 -4.86
N VAL A 40 0.56 5.10 -4.01
CA VAL A 40 -0.19 3.83 -4.06
C VAL A 40 -0.95 3.69 -5.37
N THR A 41 -1.66 4.74 -5.80
CA THR A 41 -2.45 4.74 -7.04
C THR A 41 -1.52 4.52 -8.24
N ALA A 42 -0.43 5.27 -8.33
CA ALA A 42 0.52 5.12 -9.43
C ALA A 42 1.17 3.73 -9.45
N PHE A 43 1.47 3.13 -8.30
CA PHE A 43 1.97 1.76 -8.23
C PHE A 43 0.93 0.74 -8.70
N PHE A 44 -0.32 0.89 -8.26
CA PHE A 44 -1.41 -0.02 -8.64
C PHE A 44 -1.65 0.01 -10.16
N ASP A 45 -1.68 1.20 -10.74
CA ASP A 45 -1.92 1.40 -12.17
C ASP A 45 -0.76 0.88 -13.04
N GLN A 46 0.47 0.94 -12.52
CA GLN A 46 1.70 0.59 -13.25
C GLN A 46 2.42 -0.62 -12.64
N ALA A 47 1.67 -1.55 -12.04
CA ALA A 47 2.23 -2.66 -11.30
C ALA A 47 3.33 -3.38 -12.12
N PRO A 48 4.61 -3.32 -11.68
CA PRO A 48 5.74 -3.75 -12.49
C PRO A 48 5.83 -5.27 -12.65
N TYR A 49 5.00 -6.02 -11.92
CA TYR A 49 4.89 -7.45 -11.95
C TYR A 49 3.43 -7.88 -11.69
N PRO A 50 3.02 -9.10 -12.09
CA PRO A 50 1.67 -9.59 -11.88
C PRO A 50 1.38 -9.77 -10.39
N ILE A 51 0.44 -9.00 -9.85
CA ILE A 51 -0.01 -9.09 -8.45
C ILE A 51 -1.43 -9.68 -8.42
N ARG A 52 -1.64 -10.68 -7.57
CA ARG A 52 -2.99 -11.18 -7.24
C ARG A 52 -3.62 -10.25 -6.21
N TRP A 53 -4.32 -9.23 -6.68
CA TRP A 53 -4.96 -8.23 -5.82
C TRP A 53 -6.01 -8.81 -4.87
N GLU A 54 -6.56 -9.99 -5.19
CA GLU A 54 -7.46 -10.73 -4.30
C GLU A 54 -6.81 -11.15 -2.98
N ASP A 55 -5.48 -11.28 -2.93
CA ASP A 55 -4.70 -11.63 -1.74
C ASP A 55 -4.29 -10.40 -0.93
N VAL A 56 -4.60 -9.19 -1.39
CA VAL A 56 -4.24 -7.92 -0.74
C VAL A 56 -5.47 -7.30 -0.06
N GLU A 57 -5.33 -6.87 1.18
CA GLU A 57 -6.40 -6.19 1.96
C GLU A 57 -6.36 -4.67 1.75
N TYR A 58 -5.21 -4.04 1.99
CA TYR A 58 -4.99 -2.62 1.74
C TYR A 58 -3.51 -2.35 1.42
N MET A 59 -3.27 -1.22 0.76
CA MET A 59 -1.94 -0.70 0.48
C MET A 59 -1.74 0.63 1.19
N TRP A 60 -0.48 0.98 1.44
CA TRP A 60 -0.12 2.31 1.90
C TRP A 60 1.29 2.66 1.40
N ALA A 61 1.66 3.92 1.53
CA ALA A 61 2.97 4.40 1.12
C ALA A 61 3.62 5.21 2.24
N GLU A 62 4.88 4.90 2.53
CA GLU A 62 5.69 5.62 3.51
C GLU A 62 6.73 6.47 2.79
N ARG A 63 6.88 7.74 3.18
CA ARG A 63 7.82 8.64 2.51
C ARG A 63 9.26 8.37 2.91
N LEU A 64 10.14 8.18 1.93
CA LEU A 64 11.59 8.05 2.10
C LEU A 64 12.26 9.42 2.00
N SER A 65 12.18 10.23 3.05
CA SER A 65 13.01 11.44 3.13
C SER A 65 13.16 11.98 4.56
N GLY A 66 14.41 12.27 4.94
CA GLY A 66 14.88 13.10 6.07
C GLY A 66 13.83 13.48 7.11
N LEU A 67 13.55 12.57 8.04
CA LEU A 67 12.57 12.80 9.09
C LEU A 67 13.24 13.62 10.19
N GLY A 68 12.91 14.90 10.26
CA GLY A 68 13.03 15.66 11.50
C GLY A 68 12.20 14.99 12.62
N PRO A 69 12.41 15.35 13.89
CA PRO A 69 11.95 14.60 15.06
C PRO A 69 10.42 14.39 15.19
N ASP A 70 9.62 15.09 14.40
CA ASP A 70 8.16 15.17 14.53
C ASP A 70 7.37 14.34 13.50
N LYS A 71 7.86 13.17 13.09
CA LYS A 71 7.16 12.32 12.10
C LYS A 71 6.67 11.02 12.72
N HIS A 72 5.35 10.82 12.65
CA HIS A 72 4.64 9.62 13.06
C HIS A 72 4.83 8.51 12.02
N TYR A 73 5.60 7.48 12.37
CA TYR A 73 5.67 6.26 11.58
C TYR A 73 4.34 5.49 11.74
N GLY A 74 3.68 5.13 10.64
CA GLY A 74 2.49 4.28 10.66
C GLY A 74 1.14 5.00 10.81
N ASP A 75 1.10 6.33 10.70
CA ASP A 75 -0.14 7.14 10.76
C ASP A 75 -0.69 7.53 9.37
N TYR A 76 -0.13 6.96 8.29
CA TYR A 76 -0.56 7.29 6.94
C TYR A 76 -1.83 6.53 6.52
N GLU A 77 -2.65 7.22 5.74
CA GLU A 77 -3.98 6.78 5.30
C GLU A 77 -3.92 5.43 4.57
N ARG A 78 -4.73 4.48 5.04
CA ARG A 78 -4.85 3.14 4.44
C ARG A 78 -5.70 3.22 3.18
N VAL A 79 -5.15 2.76 2.05
CA VAL A 79 -5.89 2.70 0.79
C VAL A 79 -6.33 1.25 0.54
N TYR A 80 -7.62 0.99 0.70
CA TYR A 80 -8.19 -0.34 0.51
C TYR A 80 -8.23 -0.73 -0.97
N VAL A 81 -7.73 -1.91 -1.33
CA VAL A 81 -7.64 -2.33 -2.73
C VAL A 81 -9.01 -2.43 -3.40
N GLU A 82 -10.03 -2.82 -2.63
CA GLU A 82 -11.41 -2.88 -3.10
C GLU A 82 -11.96 -1.51 -3.55
N SER A 83 -11.53 -0.40 -2.95
CA SER A 83 -11.97 0.93 -3.38
C SER A 83 -11.36 1.33 -4.73
N LEU A 84 -10.11 0.92 -4.98
CA LEU A 84 -9.42 1.12 -6.26
C LEU A 84 -10.06 0.29 -7.37
N ARG A 85 -10.36 -0.99 -7.11
CA ARG A 85 -11.03 -1.87 -8.09
C ARG A 85 -12.39 -1.33 -8.54
N ARG A 86 -13.23 -0.89 -7.59
CA ARG A 86 -14.55 -0.31 -7.91
C ARG A 86 -14.46 0.96 -8.75
N ARG A 87 -13.39 1.75 -8.60
CA ARG A 87 -13.15 2.91 -9.46
C ARG A 87 -12.90 2.48 -10.91
N TYR A 88 -12.02 1.50 -11.10
CA TYR A 88 -11.71 0.96 -12.42
C TYR A 88 -12.92 0.32 -13.11
N GLU A 89 -13.73 -0.46 -12.39
CA GLU A 89 -14.94 -1.08 -12.94
C GLU A 89 -15.95 -0.03 -13.42
N ARG A 90 -16.13 1.05 -12.67
CA ARG A 90 -17.00 2.17 -13.05
C ARG A 90 -16.48 2.96 -14.24
N ASP A 91 -15.16 3.17 -14.33
CA ASP A 91 -14.55 3.90 -15.45
C ASP A 91 -14.54 3.05 -16.75
N ALA A 92 -14.65 1.72 -16.66
CA ALA A 92 -14.76 0.81 -17.80
C ALA A 92 -16.19 0.66 -18.36
N GLU A 93 -17.21 1.04 -17.58
CA GLU A 93 -18.63 1.01 -17.97
C GLU A 93 -19.12 2.34 -18.59
N ALA A 94 -18.31 3.39 -18.57
CA ALA A 94 -18.59 4.74 -19.09
C ALA A 94 -18.06 4.96 -20.52
#